data_AF-A0A8T4A6V4-F1
#
_entry.id   AF-A0A8T4A6V4-F1
#
_cell.length_a   1.000
_cell.length_b   1.000
_cell.length_c   1.000
_cell.angle_alpha   90.00
_cell.angle_beta   90.00
_cell.angle_gamma   90.00
#
_symmetry.space_group_name_H-M   'P 1'
#
loop_
_entity.id
_entity.type
_entity.pdbx_description
1 polymer ?
#
loop_
_entity_poly.entity_id
_entity_poly.type
_entity_poly.pdbx_seq_one_letter_code
_entity_poly.pdbx_strand_id
1 'polypeptide(L)'
;MAEPKVLIGCPVSDRYRYCIDRYLRAVNNLDYKNFDLLLVDNSADDVFFNELRARGVSIERIGYAETARERIVRSRNILRERALAGNYDYFLSLEIDLFIPKDTLKRLLSHHKPIVTAYYGNNVLVNLESKKTGRTEERAINVPLIYLAAESGKVKRANPKDVLNKGLIEIGAMGLGCALIAKEALETITFHYDPNKKACDDMYFCTDAKKAGYKLYLDSSIIVPHEHQDWEGIKR
;
A
#
# COMPACT_ATOMS: atom_id res chain seq x y z
N MET A 1 -27.66 5.57 -1.32
CA MET A 1 -26.50 6.43 -1.69
C MET A 1 -25.92 5.87 -2.98
N ALA A 2 -25.37 6.72 -3.85
CA ALA A 2 -24.65 6.24 -5.03
C ALA A 2 -23.42 5.41 -4.60
N GLU A 3 -23.04 4.41 -5.40
CA GLU A 3 -21.82 3.64 -5.13
C GLU A 3 -20.58 4.55 -5.24
N PRO A 4 -19.69 4.62 -4.24
CA PRO A 4 -18.52 5.50 -4.27
C PRO A 4 -17.60 5.28 -5.48
N LYS A 5 -17.20 6.32 -6.19
CA LYS A 5 -16.22 6.18 -7.27
C LYS A 5 -14.81 6.10 -6.70
N VAL A 6 -14.03 5.10 -7.10
CA VAL A 6 -12.68 4.87 -6.55
C VAL A 6 -11.61 5.01 -7.62
N LEU A 7 -10.53 5.75 -7.32
CA LEU A 7 -9.29 5.66 -8.10
C LEU A 7 -8.40 4.60 -7.46
N ILE A 8 -8.11 3.51 -8.17
CA ILE A 8 -7.04 2.59 -7.79
C ILE A 8 -5.74 3.11 -8.39
N GLY A 9 -4.67 3.20 -7.60
CA GLY A 9 -3.39 3.64 -8.16
C GLY A 9 -2.15 3.18 -7.42
N CYS A 10 -1.04 3.20 -8.16
CA CYS A 10 0.24 2.65 -7.74
C CYS A 10 1.40 3.40 -8.41
N PRO A 11 2.43 3.83 -7.64
CA PRO A 11 3.76 4.08 -8.19
C PRO A 11 4.35 2.78 -8.76
N VAL A 12 4.83 2.77 -10.00
CA VAL A 12 5.38 1.56 -10.63
C VAL A 12 6.74 1.83 -11.27
N SER A 13 7.47 0.74 -11.54
CA SER A 13 8.69 0.75 -12.35
C SER A 13 8.83 -0.60 -13.07
N ASP A 14 9.67 -0.62 -14.09
CA ASP A 14 10.14 -1.77 -14.88
C ASP A 14 10.62 -2.95 -14.02
N ARG A 15 11.05 -2.71 -12.78
CA ARG A 15 11.40 -3.78 -11.83
C ARG A 15 10.22 -4.68 -11.48
N TYR A 16 8.99 -4.19 -11.63
CA TYR A 16 7.77 -4.96 -11.37
C TYR A 16 7.17 -5.59 -12.63
N ARG A 17 7.90 -5.57 -13.75
CA ARG A 17 7.44 -6.20 -15.00
C ARG A 17 7.13 -7.69 -14.83
N TYR A 18 7.76 -8.36 -13.87
CA TYR A 18 7.49 -9.78 -13.57
C TYR A 18 6.07 -10.05 -13.03
N CYS A 19 5.46 -9.08 -12.34
CA CYS A 19 4.17 -9.26 -11.66
C CYS A 19 3.01 -8.44 -12.24
N ILE A 20 3.29 -7.50 -13.16
CA ILE A 20 2.27 -6.59 -13.71
C ILE A 20 1.04 -7.30 -14.29
N ASP A 21 1.22 -8.42 -14.98
CA ASP A 21 0.11 -9.18 -15.56
C ASP A 21 -0.80 -9.78 -14.47
N ARG A 22 -0.19 -10.25 -13.37
CA ARG A 22 -0.92 -10.80 -12.24
C ARG A 22 -1.67 -9.70 -11.50
N TYR A 23 -1.05 -8.54 -11.34
CA TYR A 23 -1.69 -7.35 -10.78
C TYR A 23 -2.92 -6.92 -11.60
N LEU A 24 -2.76 -6.73 -12.91
CA LEU A 24 -3.86 -6.29 -13.78
C LEU A 24 -5.00 -7.30 -13.79
N ARG A 25 -4.71 -8.61 -13.79
CA ARG A 25 -5.74 -9.65 -13.63
C ARG A 25 -6.48 -9.53 -12.30
N ALA A 26 -5.77 -9.29 -11.19
CA ALA A 26 -6.40 -9.14 -9.88
C ALA A 26 -7.34 -7.92 -9.84
N VAL A 27 -6.91 -6.77 -10.36
CA VAL A 27 -7.71 -5.55 -10.45
C VAL A 27 -8.94 -5.75 -11.35
N ASN A 28 -8.77 -6.33 -12.54
CA ASN A 28 -9.88 -6.58 -13.47
C ASN A 28 -10.93 -7.55 -12.91
N ASN A 29 -10.50 -8.46 -12.04
CA ASN A 29 -11.36 -9.45 -11.40
C ASN A 29 -12.10 -8.93 -10.15
N LEU A 30 -11.92 -7.67 -9.75
CA LEU A 30 -12.66 -7.09 -8.62
C LEU A 30 -14.18 -7.17 -8.85
N ASP A 31 -14.92 -7.56 -7.81
CA ASP A 31 -16.38 -7.63 -7.86
C ASP A 31 -17.03 -6.24 -7.73
N TYR A 32 -16.27 -5.21 -7.32
CA TYR A 32 -16.65 -3.80 -7.35
C TYR A 32 -16.28 -3.22 -8.71
N LYS A 33 -17.18 -2.46 -9.36
CA LYS A 33 -16.96 -2.00 -10.75
C LYS A 33 -16.89 -0.49 -10.92
N ASN A 34 -17.30 0.31 -9.93
CA ASN A 34 -17.21 1.77 -10.02
C ASN A 34 -15.82 2.29 -9.65
N PHE A 35 -14.81 1.89 -10.43
CA PHE A 35 -13.44 2.32 -10.22
C PHE A 35 -12.72 2.60 -11.54
N ASP A 36 -11.71 3.45 -11.48
CA ASP A 36 -10.71 3.64 -12.52
C ASP A 36 -9.34 3.18 -12.00
N LEU A 37 -8.44 2.80 -12.91
CA LEU A 37 -7.04 2.48 -12.60
C LEU A 37 -6.14 3.58 -13.15
N LEU A 38 -5.13 3.99 -12.37
CA LEU A 38 -4.03 4.83 -12.85
C LEU A 38 -2.72 4.37 -12.25
N LEU A 39 -1.74 4.07 -13.10
CA LEU A 39 -0.36 3.80 -12.69
C LEU A 39 0.51 5.02 -12.92
N VAL A 40 1.58 5.18 -12.13
CA VAL A 40 2.58 6.23 -12.37
C VAL A 40 3.96 5.61 -12.46
N ASP A 41 4.47 5.51 -13.68
CA ASP A 41 5.80 4.97 -13.98
C ASP A 41 6.91 5.92 -13.53
N ASN A 42 7.87 5.37 -12.79
CA ASN A 42 9.05 6.04 -12.31
C ASN A 42 10.35 5.34 -12.71
N SER A 43 10.33 4.48 -13.73
CA SER A 43 11.52 3.90 -14.35
C SER A 43 12.50 4.95 -14.87
N ALA A 44 13.77 4.56 -15.03
CA ALA A 44 14.81 5.43 -15.57
C ALA A 44 14.54 5.82 -17.03
N ASP A 45 14.04 4.88 -17.84
CA ASP A 45 13.63 5.06 -19.22
C ASP A 45 12.12 4.82 -19.40
N ASP A 46 11.59 5.17 -20.57
CA ASP A 46 10.17 5.12 -20.92
C ASP A 46 9.72 3.77 -21.51
N VAL A 47 10.58 2.74 -21.52
CA VAL A 47 10.28 1.45 -22.14
C VAL A 47 9.08 0.79 -21.44
N PHE A 48 9.07 0.81 -20.11
CA PHE A 48 7.97 0.22 -19.33
C PHE A 48 6.68 1.03 -19.46
N PHE A 49 6.75 2.36 -19.40
CA PHE A 49 5.63 3.25 -19.70
C PHE A 49 5.00 2.96 -21.06
N ASN A 50 5.82 2.88 -22.12
CA ASN A 50 5.36 2.63 -23.48
C ASN A 50 4.74 1.23 -23.63
N GLU A 51 5.29 0.21 -22.97
CA GLU A 51 4.69 -1.13 -22.93
C GLU A 51 3.27 -1.09 -22.34
N LEU A 52 3.11 -0.51 -21.14
CA LEU A 52 1.82 -0.49 -20.45
C LEU A 52 0.79 0.38 -21.19
N ARG A 53 1.23 1.51 -21.75
CA ARG A 53 0.39 2.36 -22.58
C ARG A 53 -0.09 1.63 -23.83
N ALA A 54 0.77 0.89 -24.52
CA ALA A 54 0.40 0.09 -25.70
C ALA A 54 -0.63 -1.01 -25.38
N ARG A 55 -0.65 -1.47 -24.13
CA ARG A 55 -1.64 -2.43 -23.61
C ARG A 55 -2.96 -1.78 -23.17
N GLY A 56 -3.12 -0.47 -23.34
CA GLY A 56 -4.31 0.27 -22.93
C GLY A 56 -4.41 0.53 -21.43
N VAL A 57 -3.32 0.37 -20.68
CA VAL A 57 -3.29 0.71 -19.26
C VAL A 57 -3.21 2.23 -19.12
N SER A 58 -4.09 2.82 -18.32
CA SER A 58 -4.00 4.23 -17.95
C SER A 58 -2.77 4.44 -17.07
N ILE A 59 -1.81 5.21 -17.60
CA ILE A 59 -0.49 5.37 -17.00
C ILE A 59 0.04 6.77 -17.25
N GLU A 60 0.68 7.35 -16.24
CA GLU A 60 1.47 8.57 -16.32
C GLU A 60 2.94 8.28 -16.01
N ARG A 61 3.82 9.23 -16.28
CA ARG A 61 5.25 9.08 -16.06
C ARG A 61 5.83 10.31 -15.41
N ILE A 62 6.75 10.10 -14.48
CA ILE A 62 7.58 11.16 -13.90
C ILE A 62 9.00 11.13 -14.47
N GLY A 63 9.66 12.29 -14.47
CA GLY A 63 11.11 12.33 -14.70
C GLY A 63 11.85 11.58 -13.59
N TYR A 64 12.88 10.81 -13.95
CA TYR A 64 13.63 9.98 -13.01
C TYR A 64 14.32 10.83 -11.93
N ALA A 65 14.18 10.43 -10.67
CA ALA A 65 14.91 10.98 -9.54
C ALA A 65 15.89 9.94 -8.98
N GLU A 66 16.96 10.39 -8.34
CA GLU A 66 18.03 9.50 -7.87
C GLU A 66 17.55 8.48 -6.82
N THR A 67 16.76 8.95 -5.85
CA THR A 67 16.30 8.10 -4.74
C THR A 67 14.94 7.48 -5.00
N ALA A 68 14.74 6.24 -4.56
CA ALA A 68 13.44 5.58 -4.69
C ALA A 68 12.34 6.31 -3.90
N ARG A 69 12.66 6.85 -2.71
CA ARG A 69 11.70 7.60 -1.89
C ARG A 69 11.16 8.84 -2.60
N GLU A 70 12.02 9.59 -3.28
CA GLU A 70 11.59 10.74 -4.07
C GLU A 70 10.66 10.34 -5.20
N ARG A 71 11.03 9.27 -5.94
CA ARG A 71 10.20 8.75 -7.02
C ARG A 71 8.82 8.31 -6.54
N ILE A 72 8.75 7.58 -5.42
CA ILE A 72 7.49 7.13 -4.80
C ILE A 72 6.64 8.34 -4.40
N VAL A 73 7.22 9.32 -3.69
CA VAL A 73 6.47 10.51 -3.23
C VAL A 73 5.94 11.34 -4.39
N ARG A 74 6.74 11.56 -5.43
CA ARG A 74 6.31 12.26 -6.65
C ARG A 74 5.17 11.51 -7.34
N SER A 75 5.28 10.20 -7.49
CA SER A 75 4.22 9.36 -8.06
C SER A 75 2.93 9.40 -7.22
N ARG A 76 3.03 9.31 -5.89
CA ARG A 76 1.86 9.38 -5.00
C ARG A 76 1.16 10.72 -5.03
N ASN A 77 1.90 11.82 -5.14
CA ASN A 77 1.28 13.14 -5.25
C ASN A 77 0.56 13.34 -6.59
N ILE A 78 1.06 12.77 -7.69
CA ILE A 78 0.28 12.72 -8.96
C ILE A 78 -1.02 11.93 -8.75
N LEU A 79 -0.95 10.73 -8.17
CA LEU A 79 -2.15 9.92 -7.90
C LEU A 79 -3.16 10.66 -7.02
N ARG A 80 -2.68 11.34 -5.97
CA ARG A 80 -3.48 12.21 -5.11
C ARG A 80 -4.15 13.32 -5.91
N GLU A 81 -3.40 14.06 -6.70
CA GLU A 81 -3.92 15.17 -7.52
C GLU A 81 -4.98 14.67 -8.51
N ARG A 82 -4.77 13.51 -9.13
CA ARG A 82 -5.76 12.88 -10.03
C ARG A 82 -7.01 12.41 -9.29
N ALA A 83 -6.87 11.88 -8.08
CA ALA A 83 -8.02 11.54 -7.24
C ALA A 83 -8.83 12.80 -6.87
N LEU A 84 -8.16 13.90 -6.50
CA LEU A 84 -8.80 15.15 -6.07
C LEU A 84 -9.44 15.94 -7.23
N ALA A 85 -8.74 16.01 -8.37
CA ALA A 85 -9.24 16.67 -9.58
C ALA A 85 -10.32 15.84 -10.28
N GLY A 86 -10.29 14.52 -10.11
CA GLY A 86 -11.36 13.63 -10.52
C GLY A 86 -12.55 13.69 -9.56
N ASN A 87 -13.71 13.26 -10.04
CA ASN A 87 -14.89 13.08 -9.20
C ASN A 87 -14.84 11.73 -8.46
N TYR A 88 -13.73 11.46 -7.76
CA TYR A 88 -13.55 10.24 -6.95
C TYR A 88 -13.87 10.53 -5.49
N ASP A 89 -14.51 9.56 -4.84
CA ASP A 89 -14.81 9.59 -3.41
C ASP A 89 -13.65 8.99 -2.59
N TYR A 90 -12.91 8.04 -3.18
CA TYR A 90 -11.79 7.37 -2.55
C TYR A 90 -10.60 7.15 -3.51
N PHE A 91 -9.41 7.10 -2.93
CA PHE A 91 -8.19 6.57 -3.53
C PHE A 91 -7.82 5.25 -2.85
N LEU A 92 -7.70 4.17 -3.61
CA LEU A 92 -7.07 2.94 -3.15
C LEU A 92 -5.60 2.94 -3.62
N SER A 93 -4.70 3.17 -2.67
CA SER A 93 -3.28 2.86 -2.88
C SER A 93 -3.12 1.34 -2.89
N LEU A 94 -2.75 0.79 -4.04
CA LEU A 94 -2.59 -0.66 -4.24
C LEU A 94 -1.26 -0.96 -4.93
N GLU A 95 -0.26 -1.36 -4.15
CA GLU A 95 1.07 -1.72 -4.65
C GLU A 95 1.02 -2.93 -5.60
N ILE A 96 1.88 -2.90 -6.61
CA ILE A 96 1.83 -3.85 -7.74
C ILE A 96 2.19 -5.29 -7.36
N ASP A 97 2.92 -5.48 -6.28
CA ASP A 97 3.31 -6.76 -5.72
C ASP A 97 2.33 -7.29 -4.65
N LEU A 98 1.15 -6.67 -4.54
CA LEU A 98 0.04 -7.11 -3.69
C LEU A 98 -1.12 -7.65 -4.51
N PHE A 99 -1.52 -8.90 -4.24
CA PHE A 99 -2.57 -9.60 -5.00
C PHE A 99 -3.85 -9.72 -4.19
N ILE A 100 -4.76 -8.79 -4.37
CA ILE A 100 -5.96 -8.67 -3.54
C ILE A 100 -7.07 -9.69 -3.90
N PRO A 101 -7.81 -10.20 -2.90
CA PRO A 101 -9.09 -10.87 -3.12
C PRO A 101 -10.09 -9.98 -3.89
N LYS A 102 -10.96 -10.58 -4.71
CA LYS A 102 -11.91 -9.85 -5.57
C LYS A 102 -12.94 -8.99 -4.82
N ASP A 103 -13.22 -9.32 -3.56
CA ASP A 103 -14.14 -8.64 -2.66
C ASP A 103 -13.46 -7.54 -1.81
N THR A 104 -12.13 -7.36 -1.93
CA THR A 104 -11.33 -6.43 -1.10
C THR A 104 -11.89 -5.02 -1.12
N LEU A 105 -12.12 -4.45 -2.31
CA LEU A 105 -12.57 -3.07 -2.42
C LEU A 105 -13.97 -2.88 -1.79
N LYS A 106 -14.91 -3.82 -2.01
CA LYS A 106 -16.24 -3.79 -1.37
C LYS A 106 -16.15 -3.81 0.14
N ARG A 107 -15.28 -4.67 0.70
CA ARG A 107 -15.12 -4.82 2.14
C ARG A 107 -14.48 -3.60 2.79
N LEU A 108 -13.44 -3.04 2.18
CA LEU A 108 -12.84 -1.79 2.65
C LEU A 108 -13.85 -0.64 2.65
N LEU A 109 -14.61 -0.47 1.56
CA LEU A 109 -15.66 0.54 1.46
C LEU A 109 -16.78 0.34 2.50
N SER A 110 -17.15 -0.89 2.81
CA SER A 110 -18.24 -1.18 3.78
C SER A 110 -17.96 -0.70 5.20
N HIS A 111 -16.72 -0.39 5.54
CA HIS A 111 -16.36 0.14 6.87
C HIS A 111 -16.68 1.63 7.02
N HIS A 112 -16.91 2.35 5.91
CA HIS A 112 -17.18 3.79 5.90
C HIS A 112 -16.14 4.58 6.71
N LYS A 113 -14.86 4.21 6.56
CA LYS A 113 -13.74 4.86 7.24
C LYS A 113 -12.99 5.77 6.27
N PRO A 114 -12.54 6.96 6.72
CA PRO A 114 -11.69 7.80 5.91
C PRO A 114 -10.38 7.12 5.53
N ILE A 115 -9.81 6.29 6.41
CA ILE A 115 -8.55 5.58 6.15
C ILE A 115 -8.65 4.15 6.69
N VAL A 116 -8.57 3.16 5.80
CA VAL A 116 -8.60 1.74 6.16
C VAL A 116 -7.70 0.91 5.24
N THR A 117 -6.98 -0.05 5.81
CA THR A 117 -6.11 -0.96 5.06
C THR A 117 -6.48 -2.42 5.26
N ALA A 118 -6.09 -3.27 4.32
CA ALA A 118 -6.10 -4.72 4.49
C ALA A 118 -4.81 -5.22 5.18
N TYR A 119 -4.83 -6.46 5.68
CA TYR A 119 -3.65 -7.09 6.24
C TYR A 119 -2.69 -7.55 5.13
N TYR A 120 -1.43 -7.14 5.20
CA TYR A 120 -0.32 -7.68 4.42
C TYR A 120 0.99 -7.56 5.22
N GLY A 121 1.98 -8.34 4.83
CA GLY A 121 3.27 -8.39 5.53
C GLY A 121 4.33 -9.14 4.75
N ASN A 122 5.59 -8.92 5.12
CA ASN A 122 6.73 -9.56 4.49
C ASN A 122 6.96 -10.95 5.09
N ASN A 123 7.30 -11.92 4.26
CA ASN A 123 7.77 -13.21 4.75
C ASN A 123 9.26 -13.09 5.10
N VAL A 124 9.60 -13.43 6.34
CA VAL A 124 10.99 -13.41 6.84
C VAL A 124 11.35 -14.82 7.29
N LEU A 125 12.47 -15.33 6.79
CA LEU A 125 13.05 -16.59 7.27
C LEU A 125 13.70 -16.34 8.63
N VAL A 126 13.33 -17.14 9.61
CA VAL A 126 13.93 -17.11 10.94
C VAL A 126 14.40 -18.50 11.33
N ASN A 127 15.53 -18.55 12.02
CA ASN A 127 16.05 -19.75 12.64
C ASN A 127 15.48 -19.85 14.06
N LEU A 128 14.59 -20.81 14.30
CA LEU A 128 14.01 -21.07 15.60
C LEU A 128 14.69 -22.27 16.23
N GLU A 129 15.36 -22.04 17.35
CA GLU A 129 15.92 -23.11 18.16
C GLU A 129 14.84 -23.70 19.07
N SER A 130 14.59 -25.00 18.91
CA SER A 130 13.71 -25.75 19.80
C SER A 130 14.39 -25.98 21.14
N LYS A 131 13.93 -25.31 22.20
CA LYS A 131 14.40 -25.54 23.57
C LYS A 131 14.23 -26.98 24.07
N LYS A 132 13.36 -27.78 23.44
CA LYS A 132 13.12 -29.18 23.81
C LYS A 132 14.08 -30.16 23.12
N THR A 133 14.52 -29.86 21.90
CA THR A 133 15.29 -30.80 21.07
C THR A 133 16.69 -30.30 20.72
N GLY A 134 17.02 -29.04 21.01
CA GLY A 134 18.26 -28.38 20.61
C GLY A 134 18.42 -28.24 19.09
N ARG A 135 17.37 -28.53 18.31
CA ARG A 135 17.40 -28.44 16.85
C ARG A 135 16.98 -27.05 16.41
N THR A 136 17.71 -26.51 15.45
CA THR A 136 17.35 -25.28 14.74
C THR A 136 16.52 -25.65 13.52
N GLU A 137 15.32 -25.07 13.43
CA GLU A 137 14.47 -25.16 12.26
C GLU A 137 14.33 -23.77 11.64
N GLU A 138 14.55 -23.68 10.33
CA GLU A 138 14.22 -22.48 9.58
C GLU A 138 12.71 -22.44 9.32
N ARG A 139 12.07 -21.32 9.65
CA ARG A 139 10.64 -21.09 9.39
C ARG A 139 10.43 -19.73 8.76
N ALA A 140 9.55 -19.67 7.77
CA ALA A 140 9.02 -18.41 7.27
C ALA A 140 7.96 -17.88 8.25
N ILE A 141 8.13 -16.65 8.71
CA ILE A 141 7.13 -15.92 9.50
C ILE A 141 6.68 -14.69 8.70
N ASN A 142 5.37 -14.47 8.63
CA ASN A 142 4.83 -13.25 8.08
C ASN A 142 4.92 -12.12 9.11
N VAL A 143 5.60 -11.04 8.76
CA VAL A 143 5.79 -9.84 9.59
C VAL A 143 4.92 -8.73 9.03
N PRO A 144 3.83 -8.34 9.72
CA PRO A 144 2.88 -7.39 9.17
C PRO A 144 3.47 -5.98 9.08
N LEU A 145 3.07 -5.26 8.03
CA LEU A 145 3.35 -3.82 7.88
C LEU A 145 2.29 -2.98 8.61
N ILE A 146 1.99 -3.38 9.84
CA ILE A 146 0.98 -2.81 10.72
C ILE A 146 1.61 -2.55 12.08
N TYR A 147 1.27 -1.41 12.67
CA TYR A 147 1.75 -1.01 13.99
C TYR A 147 0.58 -0.66 14.88
N LEU A 148 0.55 -1.20 16.10
CA LEU A 148 -0.43 -0.87 17.13
C LEU A 148 0.02 0.38 17.88
N ALA A 149 -0.94 1.20 18.32
CA ALA A 149 -0.66 2.32 19.21
C ALA A 149 -0.21 1.78 20.59
N ALA A 150 0.80 2.40 21.18
CA ALA A 150 1.22 2.15 22.55
C ALA A 150 0.85 3.35 23.43
N GLU A 151 0.63 3.12 24.72
CA GLU A 151 0.25 4.15 25.71
C GLU A 151 1.25 5.32 25.77
N SER A 152 2.52 5.06 25.49
CA SER A 152 3.58 6.08 25.42
C SER A 152 3.49 7.05 24.22
N GLY A 153 2.46 6.95 23.38
CA GLY A 153 2.33 7.68 22.12
C GLY A 153 3.21 7.13 20.99
N LYS A 154 4.06 6.13 21.28
CA LYS A 154 4.84 5.39 20.28
C LYS A 154 3.96 4.35 19.58
N VAL A 155 4.47 3.80 18.49
CA VAL A 155 3.85 2.66 17.80
C VAL A 155 4.72 1.41 17.95
N LYS A 156 4.09 0.25 18.07
CA LYS A 156 4.75 -1.06 18.15
C LYS A 156 4.32 -1.90 16.96
N ARG A 157 5.28 -2.50 16.25
CA ARG A 157 4.95 -3.42 15.15
C ARG A 157 4.09 -4.58 15.68
N ALA A 158 2.99 -4.86 15.01
CA ALA A 158 2.09 -5.95 15.38
C ALA A 158 2.77 -7.31 15.16
N ASN A 159 2.44 -8.31 15.97
CA ASN A 159 2.57 -9.70 15.54
C ASN A 159 1.27 -10.12 14.84
N PRO A 160 1.32 -11.11 13.92
CA PRO A 160 0.11 -11.65 13.30
C PRO A 160 -0.97 -12.05 14.32
N LYS A 161 -0.56 -12.72 15.41
CA LYS A 161 -1.46 -13.11 16.51
C LYS A 161 -2.16 -11.93 17.21
N ASP A 162 -1.58 -10.74 17.14
CA ASP A 162 -2.11 -9.55 17.81
C ASP A 162 -3.25 -8.91 16.99
N VAL A 163 -3.36 -9.23 15.70
CA VAL A 163 -4.25 -8.52 14.76
C VAL A 163 -5.14 -9.45 13.94
N LEU A 164 -4.68 -10.62 13.51
CA LEU A 164 -5.44 -11.54 12.66
C LEU A 164 -6.73 -11.99 13.35
N ASN A 165 -7.78 -12.17 12.55
CA ASN A 165 -9.11 -12.62 12.98
C ASN A 165 -9.82 -11.67 13.97
N LYS A 166 -9.43 -10.39 14.02
CA LYS A 166 -10.08 -9.37 14.86
C LYS A 166 -11.09 -8.49 14.10
N GLY A 167 -11.24 -8.68 12.78
CA GLY A 167 -12.09 -7.85 11.96
C GLY A 167 -11.52 -6.44 11.82
N LEU A 168 -12.35 -5.41 12.01
CA LEU A 168 -11.92 -4.02 11.96
C LEU A 168 -11.31 -3.58 13.28
N ILE A 169 -10.04 -3.16 13.27
CA ILE A 169 -9.34 -2.63 14.45
C ILE A 169 -8.71 -1.28 14.18
N GLU A 170 -8.68 -0.41 15.19
CA GLU A 170 -7.92 0.84 15.16
C GLU A 170 -6.43 0.54 15.36
N ILE A 171 -5.56 1.18 14.57
CA ILE A 171 -4.12 0.95 14.56
C ILE A 171 -3.34 2.26 14.67
N GLY A 172 -2.07 2.14 15.05
CA GLY A 172 -1.15 3.26 15.20
C GLY A 172 -0.43 3.66 13.91
N ALA A 173 -0.09 2.75 13.02
CA ALA A 173 0.46 3.08 11.70
C ALA A 173 0.28 1.91 10.74
N MET A 174 0.29 2.19 9.45
CA MET A 174 0.19 1.22 8.36
C MET A 174 1.18 1.58 7.25
N GLY A 175 1.59 0.59 6.47
CA GLY A 175 2.08 0.87 5.12
C GLY A 175 0.93 1.29 4.19
N LEU A 176 1.26 1.81 3.02
CA LEU A 176 0.29 2.22 1.99
C LEU A 176 0.03 1.16 0.92
N GLY A 177 0.45 -0.08 1.17
CA GLY A 177 0.33 -1.22 0.27
C GLY A 177 -1.07 -1.46 -0.30
N CYS A 178 -2.06 -1.55 0.59
CA CYS A 178 -3.47 -1.75 0.22
C CYS A 178 -4.32 -0.87 1.13
N ALA A 179 -4.26 0.44 0.92
CA ALA A 179 -4.86 1.45 1.79
C ALA A 179 -5.91 2.26 1.03
N LEU A 180 -7.16 2.19 1.48
CA LEU A 180 -8.28 2.99 1.01
C LEU A 180 -8.33 4.30 1.80
N ILE A 181 -8.29 5.41 1.09
CA ILE A 181 -8.17 6.77 1.63
C ILE A 181 -9.28 7.63 1.01
N ALA A 182 -10.13 8.21 1.84
CA ALA A 182 -11.23 9.07 1.41
C ALA A 182 -10.72 10.41 0.89
N LYS A 183 -11.50 11.02 0.00
CA LYS A 183 -11.18 12.31 -0.63
C LYS A 183 -10.83 13.38 0.41
N GLU A 184 -11.60 13.52 1.49
CA GLU A 184 -11.37 14.51 2.53
C GLU A 184 -10.01 14.34 3.25
N ALA A 185 -9.53 13.11 3.38
CA ALA A 185 -8.20 12.84 3.92
C ALA A 185 -7.11 13.26 2.91
N LEU A 186 -7.33 13.01 1.61
CA LEU A 186 -6.40 13.46 0.56
C LEU A 186 -6.35 14.99 0.46
N GLU A 187 -7.46 15.70 0.63
CA GLU A 187 -7.50 17.17 0.59
C GLU A 187 -6.56 17.79 1.64
N THR A 188 -6.44 17.13 2.80
CA THR A 188 -5.65 17.62 3.93
C THR A 188 -4.21 17.08 3.97
N ILE A 189 -3.96 15.87 3.46
CA ILE A 189 -2.66 15.19 3.58
C ILE A 189 -1.95 15.17 2.23
N THR A 190 -0.72 15.69 2.19
CA THR A 190 0.18 15.61 1.03
C THR A 190 1.29 14.60 1.32
N PHE A 191 1.62 13.74 0.35
CA PHE A 191 2.67 12.74 0.55
C PHE A 191 4.03 13.43 0.56
N HIS A 192 4.88 13.08 1.53
CA HIS A 192 6.21 13.64 1.64
C HIS A 192 7.18 12.66 2.33
N TYR A 193 8.47 12.99 2.26
CA TYR A 193 9.52 12.29 3.00
C TYR A 193 10.56 13.29 3.50
N ASP A 194 11.41 12.86 4.43
CA ASP A 194 12.57 13.63 4.89
C ASP A 194 13.84 12.94 4.38
N PRO A 195 14.65 13.60 3.52
CA PRO A 195 15.85 13.00 2.94
C PRO A 195 16.89 12.62 4.00
N ASN A 196 16.86 13.27 5.18
CA ASN A 196 17.81 13.05 6.27
C ASN A 196 17.37 11.94 7.24
N LYS A 197 16.16 11.40 7.10
CA LYS A 197 15.64 10.32 7.95
C LYS A 197 15.47 9.05 7.14
N LYS A 198 15.44 7.90 7.82
CA LYS A 198 15.23 6.60 7.17
C LYS A 198 13.76 6.25 6.92
N ALA A 199 12.83 7.01 7.50
CA ALA A 199 11.40 6.74 7.36
C ALA A 199 10.93 6.93 5.91
N CYS A 200 10.08 6.02 5.45
CA CYS A 200 9.37 6.14 4.18
C CYS A 200 8.14 7.04 4.34
N ASP A 201 7.53 7.38 3.21
CA ASP A 201 6.38 8.26 3.07
C ASP A 201 5.13 7.77 3.79
N ASP A 202 4.95 6.45 3.92
CA ASP A 202 3.84 5.82 4.65
C ASP A 202 3.78 6.24 6.13
N MET A 203 4.93 6.34 6.81
CA MET A 203 5.03 6.77 8.19
C MET A 203 4.71 8.26 8.35
N TYR A 204 5.08 9.08 7.38
CA TYR A 204 4.71 10.51 7.35
C TYR A 204 3.22 10.67 7.11
N PHE A 205 2.66 9.95 6.14
CA PHE A 205 1.21 9.89 5.91
C PHE A 205 0.45 9.53 7.19
N CYS A 206 0.85 8.47 7.89
CA CYS A 206 0.21 8.07 9.15
C CYS A 206 0.31 9.15 10.23
N THR A 207 1.44 9.86 10.29
CA THR A 207 1.66 10.94 11.26
C THR A 207 0.75 12.13 10.98
N ASP A 208 0.68 12.54 9.71
CA ASP A 208 -0.11 13.70 9.31
C ASP A 208 -1.62 13.41 9.32
N ALA A 209 -2.02 12.19 8.96
CA ALA A 209 -3.39 11.74 9.14
C ALA A 209 -3.88 11.92 10.58
N LYS A 210 -3.08 11.51 11.56
CA LYS A 210 -3.42 11.69 12.98
C LYS A 210 -3.42 13.14 13.41
N LYS A 211 -2.46 13.96 12.94
CA LYS A 211 -2.46 15.41 13.23
C LYS A 211 -3.71 16.10 12.68
N ALA A 212 -4.21 15.64 11.54
CA ALA A 212 -5.47 16.08 10.94
C ALA A 212 -6.72 15.48 11.62
N GLY A 213 -6.56 14.68 12.68
CA GLY A 213 -7.67 14.10 13.44
C GLY A 213 -8.22 12.78 12.90
N TYR A 214 -7.61 12.21 11.86
CA TYR A 214 -8.02 10.91 11.33
C TYR A 214 -7.52 9.75 12.18
N LYS A 215 -8.38 8.74 12.30
CA LYS A 215 -8.03 7.43 12.84
C LYS A 215 -7.65 6.48 11.70
N LEU A 216 -6.73 5.57 11.99
CA LEU A 216 -6.25 4.56 11.04
C LEU A 216 -6.86 3.22 11.41
N TYR A 217 -7.39 2.51 10.41
CA TYR A 217 -8.03 1.22 10.63
C TYR A 217 -7.39 0.12 9.80
N LEU A 218 -7.41 -1.09 10.34
CA LEU A 218 -7.08 -2.34 9.65
C LEU A 218 -8.32 -3.22 9.62
N ASP A 219 -8.73 -3.70 8.45
CA ASP A 219 -9.56 -4.90 8.33
C ASP A 219 -8.65 -6.12 8.28
N SER A 220 -8.49 -6.78 9.43
CA SER A 220 -7.60 -7.94 9.56
C SER A 220 -8.20 -9.25 9.04
N SER A 221 -9.44 -9.20 8.54
CA SER A 221 -10.08 -10.33 7.88
C SER A 221 -9.80 -10.37 6.36
N ILE A 222 -9.23 -9.29 5.80
CA ILE A 222 -8.74 -9.26 4.41
C ILE A 222 -7.23 -9.50 4.46
N ILE A 223 -6.79 -10.67 4.00
CA ILE A 223 -5.37 -11.02 3.92
C ILE A 223 -4.93 -10.90 2.47
N VAL A 224 -3.93 -10.06 2.23
CA VAL A 224 -3.38 -9.79 0.91
C VAL A 224 -1.97 -10.37 0.83
N PRO A 225 -1.74 -11.39 -0.02
CA PRO A 225 -0.42 -11.89 -0.33
C PRO A 225 0.49 -10.78 -0.85
N HIS A 226 1.70 -10.73 -0.31
CA HIS A 226 2.75 -9.79 -0.71
C HIS A 226 3.94 -10.56 -1.29
N GLU A 227 4.24 -10.30 -2.56
CA GLU A 227 5.36 -10.94 -3.28
C GLU A 227 6.54 -9.99 -3.37
N HIS A 228 7.23 -9.84 -2.25
CA HIS A 228 8.41 -8.99 -2.17
C HIS A 228 9.58 -9.61 -2.95
N GLN A 229 10.19 -8.83 -3.85
CA GLN A 229 11.53 -9.11 -4.38
C GLN A 229 12.57 -8.27 -3.64
N ASP A 230 13.81 -8.76 -3.60
CA ASP A 230 14.95 -8.01 -3.06
C ASP A 230 15.35 -6.85 -3.98
N TRP A 231 15.60 -5.69 -3.39
CA TRP A 231 15.89 -4.44 -4.09
C TRP A 231 17.41 -4.18 -4.12
N GLU A 232 18.17 -5.14 -4.63
CA GLU A 232 19.62 -4.99 -4.78
C GLU A 232 19.96 -3.79 -5.69
N GLY A 233 20.94 -2.99 -5.25
CA GLY A 233 21.47 -1.86 -6.02
C GLY A 233 20.64 -0.57 -5.98
N ILE A 234 19.58 -0.47 -5.17
CA ILE A 234 18.77 0.76 -5.07
C ILE A 234 19.28 1.68 -3.97
N LYS A 235 19.57 2.94 -4.32
CA LYS A 235 19.81 4.02 -3.35
C LYS A 235 18.50 4.36 -2.63
N ARG A 236 18.46 4.13 -1.32
CA ARG A 236 17.29 4.33 -0.46
C ARG A 236 17.14 5.79 -0.03
#